data_AF-A0A7M3SDN0-F1
#
_entry.id   AF-A0A7M3SDN0-F1
#
_cell.length_a   1.000
_cell.length_b   1.000
_cell.length_c   1.000
_cell.angle_alpha   90.00
_cell.angle_beta   90.00
_cell.angle_gamma   90.00
#
_symmetry.space_group_name_H-M   'P 1'
#
loop_
_entity.id
_entity.type
_entity.pdbx_description
1 polymer ?
#
loop_
_entity_poly.entity_id
_entity_poly.type
_entity_poly.pdbx_seq_one_letter_code
_entity_poly.pdbx_strand_id
1 'polypeptide(L)' 'ARDLVATAHALERMPGLVQWCKDSQDPLLIHLSERLDQLDEMMQAIRNTLNDAPPLGLRDGGLLRPGVDEQVDELRKVT' A
#
# COMPACT_ATOMS: atom_id res chain seq x y z
N ALA A 1 -5.31 5.15 9.74
CA ALA A 1 -4.11 4.36 9.37
C ALA A 1 -4.46 2.99 8.80
N ARG A 2 -5.35 2.23 9.46
CA ARG A 2 -5.90 0.97 8.91
C ARG A 2 -6.40 1.10 7.47
N ASP A 3 -7.09 2.19 7.16
CA ASP A 3 -7.64 2.40 5.80
C ASP A 3 -6.53 2.54 4.76
N LEU A 4 -5.39 3.16 5.09
CA LEU A 4 -4.25 3.24 4.18
C LEU A 4 -3.64 1.86 3.93
N VAL A 5 -3.48 1.04 4.98
CA VAL A 5 -3.02 -0.34 4.84
C VAL A 5 -4.01 -1.18 4.02
N ALA A 6 -5.31 -1.02 4.25
CA ALA A 6 -6.35 -1.67 3.46
C ALA A 6 -6.31 -1.24 1.98
N THR A 7 -6.05 0.05 1.71
CA THR A 7 -5.84 0.55 0.35
C THR A 7 -4.61 -0.08 -0.29
N ALA A 8 -3.48 -0.17 0.40
CA ALA A 8 -2.28 -0.85 -0.12
C ALA A 8 -2.58 -2.33 -0.47
N HIS A 9 -3.31 -3.05 0.39
CA HIS A 9 -3.75 -4.42 0.10
C HIS A 9 -4.71 -4.53 -1.10
N ALA A 10 -5.45 -3.47 -1.42
CA ALA A 10 -6.28 -3.42 -2.62
C ALA A 10 -5.42 -3.17 -3.87
N LEU A 11 -4.46 -2.25 -3.77
CA LEU A 11 -3.52 -1.91 -4.84
C LEU A 11 -2.60 -3.07 -5.23
N GLU A 12 -2.21 -3.93 -4.27
CA GLU A 12 -1.45 -5.15 -4.55
C GLU A 12 -2.10 -6.09 -5.58
N ARG A 13 -3.43 -6.00 -5.75
CA ARG A 13 -4.18 -6.82 -6.72
C ARG A 13 -4.27 -6.18 -8.09
N MET A 14 -3.90 -4.90 -8.22
CA MET A 14 -4.05 -4.14 -9.47
C MET A 14 -3.26 -4.72 -10.64
N PRO A 15 -2.00 -5.18 -10.47
CA PRO A 15 -1.27 -5.83 -11.55
C PRO A 15 -1.99 -7.08 -12.09
N GLY A 16 -2.57 -7.88 -11.19
CA GLY A 16 -3.34 -9.07 -11.56
C GLY A 16 -4.63 -8.73 -12.31
N LEU A 17 -5.33 -7.67 -11.90
CA LEU A 17 -6.52 -7.17 -12.59
C LEU A 17 -6.20 -6.70 -14.02
N VAL A 18 -5.12 -5.93 -14.20
CA VAL A 18 -4.64 -5.51 -15.53
C VAL A 18 -4.33 -6.72 -16.39
N GLN A 19 -3.68 -7.74 -15.83
CA GLN A 19 -3.36 -8.96 -16.56
C GLN A 19 -4.62 -9.69 -17.03
N TRP A 20 -5.63 -9.85 -16.17
CA TRP A 20 -6.91 -10.47 -16.55
C TRP A 20 -7.65 -9.68 -17.64
N CYS A 21 -7.61 -8.35 -17.60
CA CYS A 21 -8.19 -7.53 -18.67
C CYS A 21 -7.48 -7.80 -20.01
N LYS A 22 -6.15 -7.93 -20.01
CA LYS A 22 -5.37 -8.25 -21.22
C LYS A 22 -5.64 -9.66 -21.73
N ASP A 23 -5.76 -10.63 -20.83
CA ASP A 23 -5.99 -12.05 -21.17
C ASP A 23 -7.41 -12.33 -21.68
N SER A 24 -8.36 -11.44 -21.37
CA SER A 24 -9.78 -11.59 -21.78
C SER A 24 -10.01 -11.59 -23.29
N GLN A 25 -9.04 -11.08 -24.08
CA GLN A 25 -9.16 -10.84 -25.53
C GLN A 25 -10.33 -9.91 -25.94
N ASP A 26 -11.02 -9.28 -24.97
CA ASP A 26 -12.07 -8.29 -25.23
C ASP A 26 -11.42 -6.94 -25.55
N PRO A 27 -11.65 -6.36 -26.75
CA PRO A 27 -11.03 -5.10 -27.14
C PRO A 27 -11.32 -3.93 -26.20
N LEU A 28 -12.51 -3.90 -25.56
CA LEU A 28 -12.88 -2.85 -24.61
C LEU A 28 -12.12 -3.01 -23.29
N LEU A 29 -12.00 -4.24 -22.77
CA LEU A 29 -11.24 -4.50 -21.55
C LEU A 29 -9.75 -4.23 -21.73
N ILE A 30 -9.19 -4.60 -22.88
CA ILE A 30 -7.81 -4.27 -23.24
C ILE A 30 -7.64 -2.75 -23.24
N HIS A 31 -8.51 -2.01 -23.94
CA HIS A 31 -8.43 -0.55 -24.00
C HIS A 31 -8.56 0.14 -22.64
N LEU A 32 -9.47 -0.32 -21.78
CA LEU A 32 -9.61 0.20 -20.42
C LEU A 32 -8.36 -0.07 -19.58
N SER A 33 -7.71 -1.22 -19.76
CA SER A 33 -6.50 -1.60 -19.02
C SER A 33 -5.27 -0.76 -19.38
N GLU A 34 -5.20 -0.20 -20.59
CA GLU A 34 -4.07 0.64 -21.03
C GLU A 34 -3.94 1.94 -20.23
N ARG A 35 -5.06 2.46 -19.73
CA ARG A 35 -5.10 3.70 -18.94
C ARG A 35 -5.19 3.44 -17.44
N LEU A 36 -5.21 2.18 -17.03
CA LEU A 36 -5.33 1.80 -15.63
C LEU A 36 -3.94 1.83 -14.98
N ASP A 37 -3.71 2.83 -14.15
CA ASP A 37 -2.51 2.91 -13.32
C ASP A 37 -2.58 1.86 -12.20
N GLN A 38 -1.47 1.15 -12.00
CA GLN A 38 -1.34 0.12 -10.96
C GLN A 38 -1.01 0.72 -9.59
N LEU A 39 -0.57 1.99 -9.56
CA LEU A 39 -0.23 2.75 -8.35
C LEU A 39 0.78 2.00 -7.46
N ASP A 40 1.71 1.26 -8.07
CA ASP A 40 2.67 0.41 -7.38
C ASP A 40 3.56 1.21 -6.42
N GLU A 41 3.98 2.41 -6.82
CA GLU A 41 4.78 3.29 -5.97
C GLU A 41 4.03 3.71 -4.71
N MET A 42 2.73 4.02 -4.82
CA MET A 42 1.88 4.37 -3.67
C MET A 42 1.70 3.17 -2.73
N MET A 43 1.44 2.00 -3.31
CA MET A 43 1.33 0.76 -2.56
C MET A 43 2.63 0.46 -1.79
N GLN A 44 3.78 0.57 -2.45
CA GLN A 44 5.10 0.38 -1.82
C GLN A 44 5.38 1.43 -0.74
N ALA A 45 5.06 2.70 -0.99
CA ALA A 45 5.24 3.77 -0.01
C ALA A 45 4.45 3.48 1.27
N ILE A 46 3.18 3.07 1.14
CA ILE A 46 2.35 2.73 2.30
C ILE A 46 2.92 1.50 3.02
N ARG A 47 3.28 0.43 2.29
CA ARG A 47 3.82 -0.81 2.87
C ARG A 47 5.14 -0.60 3.58
N ASN A 48 6.03 0.21 3.03
CA ASN A 48 7.35 0.47 3.63
C ASN A 48 7.27 1.42 4.82
N THR A 49 6.21 2.22 4.92
CA THR A 49 6.05 3.23 5.97
C THR A 49 5.23 2.72 7.15
N LEU A 50 4.11 2.03 6.91
CA LEU A 50 3.15 1.65 7.94
C LEU A 50 3.30 0.18 8.36
N ASN A 51 3.11 -0.10 9.65
CA ASN A 51 3.01 -1.46 10.15
C ASN A 51 1.78 -2.18 9.56
N ASP A 52 1.88 -3.50 9.36
CA ASP A 52 0.83 -4.34 8.75
C ASP A 52 -0.46 -4.36 9.59
N ALA A 53 -0.32 -4.25 10.92
CA ALA A 53 -1.43 -4.14 11.85
C ALA A 53 -1.33 -2.83 12.65
N PRO A 54 -1.68 -1.68 12.06
CA PRO A 54 -1.60 -0.41 12.76
C PRO A 54 -2.67 -0.34 13.86
N PRO A 55 -2.39 0.32 14.99
CA PRO A 55 -3.33 0.40 16.10
C PRO A 55 -4.58 1.22 15.78
N LEU A 56 -5.59 1.09 16.66
CA LEU A 56 -6.89 1.73 16.49
C LEU A 56 -6.79 3.25 16.62
N GLY A 57 -6.01 3.75 17.59
CA GLY A 57 -5.77 5.17 17.80
C GLY A 57 -4.38 5.59 17.32
N LEU A 58 -4.28 6.76 16.71
CA LEU A 58 -2.99 7.42 16.43
C LEU A 58 -2.17 7.69 17.71
N ARG A 59 -2.86 7.78 18.85
CA ARG A 59 -2.26 8.02 20.17
C ARG A 59 -1.58 6.78 20.75
N ASP A 60 -1.89 5.60 20.23
CA ASP A 60 -1.38 4.33 20.76
C ASP A 60 0.05 4.03 20.29
N GLY A 61 0.64 4.90 19.45
CA GLY A 61 1.99 4.73 18.91
C GLY A 61 2.05 3.62 17.86
N GLY A 62 3.21 3.03 17.61
CA GLY A 62 3.33 1.80 16.80
C GLY A 62 2.85 1.88 15.34
N LEU A 63 2.69 3.08 14.78
CA LEU A 63 2.18 3.26 13.41
C LEU A 63 3.24 3.01 12.34
N LEU A 64 4.42 3.61 12.54
CA LEU A 64 5.53 3.56 11.58
C LEU A 64 6.36 2.30 11.77
N ARG A 65 6.85 1.74 10.65
CA ARG A 65 7.85 0.68 10.67
C ARG A 65 9.20 1.19 11.19
N PRO A 66 10.06 0.30 11.71
CA PRO A 66 11.46 0.62 11.95
C PRO A 66 12.17 0.99 10.63
N GLY A 67 13.09 1.95 10.68
CA GLY A 67 13.89 2.44 9.57
C GLY A 67 13.22 3.52 8.72
N VAL A 68 11.99 3.94 9.06
CA VAL A 68 11.27 5.00 8.35
C VAL A 68 11.77 6.39 8.75
N ASP A 69 12.06 6.57 10.04
CA ASP A 69 12.53 7.83 10.61
C ASP A 69 13.46 7.53 11.78
N GLU A 70 14.73 7.93 11.66
CA GLU A 70 15.77 7.68 12.65
C GLU A 70 15.43 8.32 14.01
N GLN A 71 14.84 9.51 14.01
CA GLN A 71 14.48 10.20 15.23
C GLN A 71 13.34 9.47 15.97
N VAL A 72 12.33 9.02 15.23
CA VAL A 72 11.22 8.21 15.79
C VAL A 72 11.74 6.89 16.35
N ASP A 73 12.67 6.23 15.65
CA ASP A 73 13.23 4.97 16.10
C ASP A 73 14.08 5.12 17.37
N GLU A 74 14.88 6.17 17.48
CA GLU A 74 15.63 6.48 18.70
C GLU A 74 14.68 6.77 19.87
N LEU A 75 13.62 7.56 19.65
CA LEU A 75 12.61 7.83 20.69
C LEU A 75 11.90 6.55 21.16
N ARG A 76 11.70 5.58 20.27
CA ARG A 76 11.08 4.28 20.59
C ARG A 76 11.98 3.37 21.43
N LYS A 77 13.32 3.55 21.39
CA LYS A 77 14.27 2.76 22.21
C LYS A 77 14.39 3.29 23.64
N VAL A 78 14.19 4.59 23.82
CA VAL A 78 14.40 5.29 25.09
C VAL A 78 13.13 5.31 25.96
N THR A 79 11.97 5.02 25.37
CA THR A 79 10.65 4.91 26.04
C THR A 79 10.26 3.46 26.23
#